data_AF-A0A9D6PIU8-F1
#
_entry.id   AF-A0A9D6PIU8-F1
#
_cell.length_a   1.000
_cell.length_b   1.000
_cell.length_c   1.000
_cell.angle_alpha   90.00
_cell.angle_beta   90.00
_cell.angle_gamma   90.00
#
_symmetry.space_group_name_H-M   'P 1'
#
loop_
_entity.id
_entity.type
_entity.pdbx_description
1 polymer ?
#
loop_
_entity_poly.entity_id
_entity_poly.type
_entity_poly.pdbx_seq_one_letter_code
_entity_poly.pdbx_strand_id
1 'polypeptide(L)' 'VHYNLAVIYARKRQFHEAIASARRFLETTGTGSEAENLKTLIDQCNHEIEQAIEI' A
#
# COMPACT_ATOMS: atom_id res chain seq x y z
N VAL A 1 -1.32 13.18 3.37
CA VAL A 1 0.06 12.96 2.82
C VAL A 1 0.37 11.47 2.63
N HIS A 2 0.10 10.61 3.60
CA HIS A 2 0.44 9.18 3.51
C HIS A 2 -0.27 8.41 2.37
N TYR A 3 -1.51 8.77 2.02
CA TYR A 3 -2.22 8.19 0.87
C TYR A 3 -1.44 8.37 -0.45
N ASN A 4 -1.11 9.62 -0.82
CA ASN A 4 -0.37 9.91 -2.05
C ASN A 4 1.01 9.23 -2.06
N LEU A 5 1.67 9.17 -0.90
CA LEU A 5 2.97 8.52 -0.76
C LEU A 5 2.88 7.01 -1.02
N ALA A 6 1.86 6.34 -0.48
CA ALA A 6 1.60 4.92 -0.73
C ALA A 6 1.40 4.64 -2.23
N VAL A 7 0.61 5.47 -2.92
CA VAL A 7 0.37 5.36 -4.36
C VAL A 7 1.65 5.57 -5.18
N ILE A 8 2.47 6.57 -4.83
CA ILE A 8 3.74 6.84 -5.53
C ILE A 8 4.70 5.67 -5.38
N TYR A 9 4.87 5.13 -4.18
CA TYR A 9 5.75 3.98 -3.94
C TYR A 9 5.27 2.74 -4.68
N ALA A 10 3.97 2.45 -4.69
CA ALA A 10 3.41 1.32 -5.42
C ALA A 10 3.69 1.41 -6.94
N ARG A 11 3.54 2.61 -7.53
CA ARG A 11 3.83 2.85 -8.96
C ARG A 11 5.32 2.68 -9.30
N LYS A 12 6.21 2.87 -8.33
CA LYS A 12 7.65 2.61 -8.46
C LYS A 12 8.04 1.16 -8.14
N ARG A 13 7.06 0.28 -7.89
CA ARG A 13 7.27 -1.11 -7.42
C ARG A 13 8.06 -1.19 -6.09
N GLN A 14 8.04 -0.11 -5.32
CA GLN A 14 8.60 -0.06 -3.96
C GLN A 14 7.53 -0.54 -2.98
N PHE A 15 7.23 -1.84 -3.06
CA PHE A 15 6.05 -2.43 -2.44
C PHE A 15 6.07 -2.34 -0.91
N HIS A 16 7.23 -2.56 -0.28
CA HIS A 16 7.35 -2.46 1.18
C HIS A 16 7.08 -1.04 1.69
N GLU A 17 7.62 -0.02 1.03
CA GLU A 17 7.42 1.38 1.37
C GLU A 17 5.99 1.86 1.10
N ALA A 18 5.37 1.33 0.04
CA ALA A 18 3.96 1.56 -0.27
C ALA A 18 3.07 1.05 0.88
N ILE A 19 3.27 -0.19 1.30
CA ILE A 19 2.52 -0.81 2.39
C ILE A 19 2.77 -0.06 3.72
N ALA A 20 4.02 0.30 4.02
CA ALA A 20 4.34 1.06 5.25
C ALA A 20 3.62 2.43 5.29
N SER A 21 3.59 3.13 4.16
CA SER A 21 2.88 4.41 4.04
C SER A 21 1.37 4.24 4.13
N ALA A 22 0.82 3.19 3.51
CA ALA A 22 -0.59 2.87 3.56
C ALA A 22 -1.06 2.59 4.99
N ARG A 23 -0.31 1.77 5.75
CA ARG A 23 -0.62 1.48 7.17
C ARG A 23 -0.65 2.74 8.03
N ARG A 24 0.32 3.66 7.87
CA ARG A 24 0.32 4.94 8.59
C ARG A 24 -0.93 5.78 8.32
N PHE A 25 -1.44 5.79 7.07
CA PHE A 25 -2.68 6.49 6.77
C PHE A 25 -3.88 5.84 7.46
N LEU A 26 -3.95 4.51 7.42
CA LEU A 26 -5.05 3.75 8.03
C LEU A 26 -5.09 3.92 9.55
N GLU A 27 -3.94 4.00 10.21
CA GLU A 27 -3.82 4.26 11.64
C GLU A 27 -4.36 5.65 12.05
N THR A 28 -4.23 6.67 11.18
CA THR A 28 -4.65 8.05 11.51
C THR A 28 -6.07 8.37 11.09
N THR A 29 -6.54 7.84 9.97
CA THR A 29 -7.81 8.26 9.33
C THR A 29 -8.91 7.21 9.49
N GLY A 30 -8.55 5.95 9.75
CA GLY A 30 -9.40 4.86 10.25
C GLY A 30 -10.56 4.36 9.38
N THR A 31 -11.16 5.18 8.51
CA THR A 31 -12.40 4.86 7.78
C THR A 31 -12.54 5.66 6.48
N GLY A 32 -13.40 5.20 5.56
CA GLY A 32 -13.75 5.90 4.31
C GLY A 32 -13.22 5.23 3.03
N SER A 33 -13.61 5.77 1.87
CA SER A 33 -13.21 5.23 0.56
C SER A 33 -11.70 5.22 0.35
N GLU A 34 -10.99 6.22 0.86
CA GLU A 34 -9.52 6.26 0.83
C GLU A 34 -8.88 5.11 1.62
N ALA A 35 -9.48 4.74 2.76
CA ALA A 35 -9.01 3.61 3.56
C ALA A 35 -9.22 2.27 2.83
N GLU A 36 -10.39 2.06 2.22
CA GLU A 36 -10.64 0.85 1.43
C GLU A 36 -9.70 0.76 0.22
N ASN A 37 -9.47 1.87 -0.48
CA ASN A 37 -8.50 1.94 -1.58
C ASN A 37 -7.09 1.51 -1.15
N LEU A 38 -6.65 1.92 0.05
CA LEU A 38 -5.34 1.54 0.57
C LEU A 38 -5.27 0.09 1.04
N LYS A 39 -6.36 -0.50 1.53
CA LYS A 39 -6.41 -1.95 1.82
C LYS A 39 -6.21 -2.76 0.55
N THR A 40 -6.95 -2.44 -0.52
CA THR A 40 -6.76 -3.07 -1.83
C THR A 40 -5.34 -2.89 -2.35
N LEU A 41 -4.75 -1.70 -2.19
CA LEU A 41 -3.35 -1.45 -2.58
C LEU A 41 -2.37 -2.33 -1.81
N ILE A 42 -2.59 -2.54 -0.51
CA ILE A 42 -1.75 -3.40 0.33
C ILE A 42 -1.83 -4.84 -0.17
N ASP A 43 -3.02 -5.36 -0.47
CA ASP A 43 -3.21 -6.72 -0.97
C ASP A 43 -2.48 -6.93 -2.31
N GLN A 44 -2.58 -5.97 -3.22
CA GLN A 44 -1.84 -5.99 -4.50
C GLN A 44 -0.32 -5.98 -4.30
N CYS A 45 0.18 -5.15 -3.39
CA CYS A 45 1.61 -5.08 -3.10
C CYS A 45 2.11 -6.39 -2.49
N ASN A 46 1.35 -7.02 -1.59
CA ASN A 46 1.71 -8.32 -1.01
C ASN A 46 1.77 -9.40 -2.08
N HIS A 47 0.78 -9.44 -2.97
CA HIS A 47 0.75 -10.41 -4.07
C HIS A 47 1.98 -10.29 -5.00
N GLU A 48 2.38 -9.06 -5.35
CA GLU A 48 3.60 -8.83 -6.16
C GLU A 48 4.88 -9.25 -5.44
N ILE A 49 4.96 -9.04 -4.12
CA ILE A 49 6.11 -9.51 -3.31
C ILE A 49 6.16 -11.04 -3.28
N GLU A 50 5.02 -11.71 -3.08
CA GLU A 50 4.92 -13.17 -3.08
C GLU A 50 5.37 -13.76 -4.42
N GLN A 51 4.84 -13.23 -5.54
CA GLN A 51 5.27 -13.66 -6.88
C GLN A 51 6.77 -13.48 -7.11
N ALA A 52 7.38 -12.42 -6.55
CA ALA A 52 8.81 -12.18 -6.71
C ALA A 52 9.70 -13.14 -5.90
N ILE A 53 9.15 -13.82 -4.89
CA ILE A 53 9.85 -14.83 -4.08
C ILE A 53 9.80 -16.22 -4.74
N GLU A 54 8.79 -16.47 -5.57
CA GLU A 54 8.59 -17.77 -6.25
C GLU A 54 9.44 -17.95 -7.53
N ILE A 55 10.29 -16.98 -7.88
CA ILE A 55 11.19 -16.98 -9.06
C ILE A 55 12.63 -17.25 -8.63
#